data_AF-A0A653C6W0-F1
#
_entry.id   AF-A0A653C6W0-F1
#
_cell.length_a   1.000
_cell.length_b   1.000
_cell.length_c   1.000
_cell.angle_alpha   90.00
_cell.angle_beta   90.00
_cell.angle_gamma   90.00
#
_symmetry.space_group_name_H-M   'P 1'
#
loop_
_entity.id
_entity.type
_entity.pdbx_description
1 polymer ?
#
loop_
_entity_poly.entity_id
_entity_poly.type
_entity_poly.pdbx_seq_one_letter_code
_entity_poly.pdbx_strand_id
1 'polypeptide(L)'
;MTYIPVKSMEDYCDMIRTLSGDDGEYSTSDYVEATIYSKNEAVVMVGDYSDLNPSLPVNHVSGWYKPWFYKYVEGFLSKGKHTELIPLREYLLRHNRAIFWVVESMIPFGNNPLFRLLFGWLLPPKPAFLKFTTTPDVRNFTFTKQVFQDIVLPIRKLEEQIEKSEELFDAYPLLVYPCRVYDRGDHSSQLKPPNKEYLVEGTNYAMYNDLGIYGVPGFVKRKEKYNPVSAMRSMEKFTRDVGGFSFLYADIFMTREEFEEMFDFTLYEVVRKKYGAEGAFPHLYDKVKPEIDVFEIGRQCEIK
;
A
#
# COMPACT_ATOMS: atom_id res chain seq x y z
N MET A 1 -10.95 -10.43 -14.76
CA MET A 1 -9.89 -10.53 -13.74
C MET A 1 -9.40 -11.97 -13.69
N THR A 2 -8.09 -12.17 -13.72
CA THR A 2 -7.44 -13.48 -13.63
C THR A 2 -6.52 -13.49 -12.43
N TYR A 3 -6.68 -14.47 -11.55
CA TYR A 3 -5.87 -14.73 -10.36
C TYR A 3 -4.85 -15.80 -10.67
N ILE A 4 -3.58 -15.53 -10.38
CA ILE A 4 -2.44 -16.39 -10.71
C ILE A 4 -1.66 -16.62 -9.41
N PRO A 5 -1.83 -17.77 -8.72
CA PRO A 5 -1.02 -18.09 -7.56
C PRO A 5 0.40 -18.45 -8.00
N VAL A 6 1.39 -17.91 -7.32
CA VAL A 6 2.81 -18.10 -7.62
C VAL A 6 3.56 -18.48 -6.34
N LYS A 7 4.55 -19.38 -6.46
CA LYS A 7 5.19 -20.06 -5.33
C LYS A 7 6.72 -19.86 -5.30
N SER A 8 7.18 -18.62 -5.28
CA SER A 8 8.56 -18.20 -5.02
C SER A 8 8.62 -16.69 -5.10
N MET A 9 9.45 -16.05 -4.27
CA MET A 9 9.68 -14.61 -4.35
C MET A 9 10.18 -14.16 -5.71
N GLU A 10 11.16 -14.88 -6.24
CA GLU A 10 11.75 -14.61 -7.55
C GLU A 10 10.65 -14.67 -8.64
N ASP A 11 9.91 -15.78 -8.69
CA ASP A 11 8.88 -16.01 -9.71
C ASP A 11 7.78 -14.95 -9.69
N TYR A 12 7.27 -14.56 -8.51
CA TYR A 12 6.21 -13.55 -8.47
C TYR A 12 6.74 -12.16 -8.74
N CYS A 13 7.97 -11.82 -8.32
CA CYS A 13 8.56 -10.53 -8.62
C CYS A 13 8.82 -10.38 -10.12
N ASP A 14 9.37 -11.40 -10.77
CA ASP A 14 9.54 -11.46 -12.22
C ASP A 14 8.20 -11.34 -12.94
N MET A 15 7.20 -12.11 -12.51
CA MET A 15 5.87 -12.06 -13.12
C MET A 15 5.25 -10.66 -13.01
N ILE A 16 5.37 -9.98 -11.87
CA ILE A 16 4.83 -8.62 -11.70
C ILE A 16 5.59 -7.64 -12.61
N ARG A 17 6.93 -7.71 -12.68
CA ARG A 17 7.75 -6.87 -13.58
C ARG A 17 7.33 -7.02 -15.03
N THR A 18 7.23 -8.26 -15.51
CA THR A 18 6.76 -8.55 -16.86
C THR A 18 5.33 -8.04 -17.08
N LEU A 19 4.37 -8.44 -16.25
CA LEU A 19 2.98 -8.04 -16.48
C LEU A 19 2.74 -6.52 -16.40
N SER A 20 3.57 -5.80 -15.63
CA SER A 20 3.54 -4.34 -15.55
C SER A 20 4.21 -3.61 -16.73
N GLY A 21 5.03 -4.30 -17.52
CA GLY A 21 5.77 -3.70 -18.64
C GLY A 21 7.06 -2.98 -18.22
N ASP A 22 7.76 -3.48 -17.20
CA ASP A 22 9.13 -3.02 -16.87
C ASP A 22 10.18 -3.55 -17.86
N ASP A 23 9.89 -4.67 -18.52
CA ASP A 23 10.80 -5.36 -19.45
C ASP A 23 10.78 -4.77 -20.88
N GLY A 24 10.02 -3.69 -21.11
CA GLY A 24 9.97 -3.00 -22.40
C GLY A 24 8.56 -2.57 -22.82
N GLU A 25 8.46 -2.10 -24.06
CA GLU A 25 7.22 -1.59 -24.63
C GLU A 25 6.42 -2.71 -25.31
N TYR A 26 5.42 -3.24 -24.61
CA TYR A 26 4.43 -4.18 -25.14
C TYR A 26 3.07 -3.97 -24.49
N SER A 27 2.04 -4.62 -25.04
CA SER A 27 0.69 -4.55 -24.51
C SER A 27 0.64 -5.20 -23.12
N THR A 28 0.35 -4.40 -22.10
CA THR A 28 0.08 -4.84 -20.72
C THR A 28 -1.42 -4.88 -20.48
N SER A 29 -1.85 -5.60 -19.45
CA SER A 29 -3.26 -5.54 -19.00
C SER A 29 -3.62 -4.15 -18.47
N ASP A 30 -4.91 -3.81 -18.50
CA ASP A 30 -5.42 -2.53 -17.96
C ASP A 30 -5.16 -2.41 -16.46
N TYR A 31 -5.18 -3.54 -15.75
CA TYR A 31 -4.93 -3.65 -14.33
C TYR A 31 -3.94 -4.76 -14.05
N VAL A 32 -2.93 -4.44 -13.23
CA VAL A 32 -1.97 -5.38 -12.66
C VAL A 32 -1.88 -5.09 -11.18
N GLU A 33 -2.01 -6.11 -10.35
CA GLU A 33 -1.80 -6.01 -8.91
C GLU A 33 -1.31 -7.34 -8.34
N ALA A 34 -0.70 -7.32 -7.16
CA ALA A 34 -0.42 -8.54 -6.43
C ALA A 34 -0.74 -8.40 -4.95
N THR A 35 -1.11 -9.51 -4.34
CA THR A 35 -1.16 -9.65 -2.89
C THR A 35 -0.21 -10.76 -2.49
N ILE A 36 0.81 -10.40 -1.71
CA ILE A 36 1.85 -11.32 -1.23
C ILE A 36 1.43 -11.78 0.16
N TYR A 37 1.22 -13.08 0.36
CA TYR A 37 0.72 -13.65 1.62
C TYR A 37 1.83 -14.21 2.51
N SER A 38 2.97 -14.54 1.91
CA SER A 38 4.21 -14.90 2.61
C SER A 38 5.39 -14.65 1.68
N LYS A 39 6.61 -14.80 2.19
CA LYS A 39 7.84 -14.74 1.39
C LYS A 39 7.81 -15.62 0.14
N ASN A 40 7.07 -16.72 0.16
CA ASN A 40 7.06 -17.68 -0.93
C ASN A 40 5.70 -17.81 -1.63
N GLU A 41 4.68 -17.06 -1.22
CA GLU A 41 3.32 -17.22 -1.75
C GLU A 41 2.69 -15.88 -2.05
N ALA A 42 2.33 -15.67 -3.31
CA ALA A 42 1.60 -14.49 -3.77
C ALA A 42 0.50 -14.89 -4.75
N VAL A 43 -0.48 -14.01 -4.90
CA VAL A 43 -1.45 -14.06 -5.99
C VAL A 43 -1.30 -12.81 -6.82
N VAL A 44 -0.82 -12.99 -8.06
CA VAL A 44 -0.77 -11.94 -9.07
C VAL A 44 -2.10 -11.88 -9.79
N MET A 45 -2.61 -10.68 -10.01
CA MET A 45 -3.93 -10.40 -10.55
C MET A 45 -3.80 -9.51 -11.77
N VAL A 46 -4.39 -9.95 -12.87
CA VAL A 46 -4.47 -9.16 -14.11
C VAL A 46 -5.91 -9.00 -14.56
N GLY A 47 -6.26 -7.79 -14.98
CA GLY A 47 -7.59 -7.46 -15.42
C GLY A 47 -7.57 -6.63 -16.69
N ASP A 48 -8.43 -7.00 -17.63
CA ASP A 48 -8.71 -6.24 -18.84
C ASP A 48 -10.19 -5.87 -18.84
N TYR A 49 -10.52 -4.74 -19.46
CA TYR A 49 -11.91 -4.43 -19.77
C TYR A 49 -12.49 -5.51 -20.68
N SER A 50 -13.72 -5.91 -20.40
CA SER A 50 -14.40 -6.94 -21.16
C SER A 50 -15.89 -6.64 -21.19
N ASP A 51 -16.51 -6.88 -22.35
CA ASP A 51 -17.96 -7.03 -22.42
C ASP A 51 -18.39 -8.31 -21.70
N LEU A 52 -19.68 -8.45 -21.41
CA LEU A 52 -20.20 -9.63 -20.73
C LEU A 52 -19.87 -10.90 -21.53
N ASN A 53 -19.05 -11.78 -20.94
CA ASN A 53 -18.75 -13.11 -21.48
C ASN A 53 -19.53 -14.19 -20.70
N PRO A 54 -20.57 -14.82 -21.29
CA PRO A 54 -21.37 -15.83 -20.62
C PRO A 54 -20.62 -17.10 -20.16
N SER A 55 -19.41 -17.35 -20.67
CA SER A 55 -18.61 -18.51 -20.27
C SER A 55 -17.84 -18.31 -18.96
N LEU A 56 -17.76 -17.06 -18.46
CA LEU A 56 -17.08 -16.72 -17.22
C LEU A 56 -18.09 -16.39 -16.11
N PRO A 57 -17.83 -16.81 -14.86
CA PRO A 57 -18.68 -16.43 -13.74
C PRO A 57 -18.58 -14.93 -13.49
N VAL A 58 -19.72 -14.30 -13.14
CA VAL A 58 -19.76 -12.92 -12.68
C VAL A 58 -19.69 -12.91 -11.15
N ASN A 59 -18.66 -12.27 -10.61
CA ASN A 59 -18.42 -12.18 -9.18
C ASN A 59 -18.63 -10.74 -8.66
N HIS A 60 -19.74 -10.57 -7.96
CA HIS A 60 -20.03 -9.35 -7.20
C HIS A 60 -19.19 -9.28 -5.91
N VAL A 61 -17.89 -8.99 -6.01
CA VAL A 61 -16.92 -9.05 -4.91
C VAL A 61 -17.23 -8.12 -3.73
N SER A 62 -18.03 -7.06 -3.94
CA SER A 62 -18.36 -6.09 -2.88
C SER A 62 -19.56 -6.48 -2.01
N GLY A 63 -20.13 -7.67 -2.23
CA GLY A 63 -21.25 -8.20 -1.44
C GLY A 63 -20.92 -8.31 0.05
N TRP A 64 -21.81 -7.82 0.92
CA TRP A 64 -21.57 -7.73 2.37
C TRP A 64 -21.39 -9.07 3.09
N TYR A 65 -21.94 -10.14 2.52
CA TYR A 65 -21.84 -11.51 3.03
C TYR A 65 -20.57 -12.23 2.57
N LYS A 66 -19.88 -11.70 1.57
CA LYS A 66 -18.69 -12.32 0.99
C LYS A 66 -17.45 -12.10 1.84
N PRO A 67 -16.45 -13.00 1.74
CA PRO A 67 -15.13 -12.73 2.29
C PRO A 67 -14.60 -11.38 1.85
N TRP A 68 -13.84 -10.75 2.73
CA TRP A 68 -13.05 -9.58 2.35
C TRP A 68 -12.16 -9.93 1.17
N PHE A 69 -11.96 -8.97 0.26
CA PHE A 69 -11.38 -9.25 -1.05
C PHE A 69 -10.02 -9.97 -0.94
N TYR A 70 -9.09 -9.50 -0.10
CA TYR A 70 -7.81 -10.19 0.09
C TYR A 70 -7.95 -11.61 0.66
N LYS A 71 -8.96 -11.92 1.47
CA LYS A 71 -9.21 -13.31 1.91
C LYS A 71 -9.86 -14.17 0.83
N TYR A 72 -10.65 -13.57 -0.04
CA TYR A 72 -11.15 -14.25 -1.23
C TYR A 72 -9.99 -14.61 -2.18
N VAL A 73 -9.08 -13.65 -2.40
CA VAL A 73 -7.87 -13.83 -3.22
C VAL A 73 -6.93 -14.89 -2.63
N GLU A 74 -6.74 -14.91 -1.31
CA GLU A 74 -5.91 -15.91 -0.60
C GLU A 74 -6.32 -17.35 -0.95
N GLY A 75 -7.63 -17.58 -1.15
CA GLY A 75 -8.15 -18.89 -1.51
C GLY A 75 -7.57 -19.46 -2.82
N PHE A 76 -7.10 -18.62 -3.74
CA PHE A 76 -6.51 -19.06 -5.01
C PHE A 76 -5.13 -19.70 -4.85
N LEU A 77 -4.42 -19.46 -3.74
CA LEU A 77 -3.20 -20.20 -3.40
C LEU A 77 -3.43 -21.72 -3.37
N SER A 78 -4.64 -22.13 -2.94
CA SER A 78 -5.05 -23.54 -2.90
C SER A 78 -5.82 -24.00 -4.14
N LYS A 79 -6.64 -23.13 -4.74
CA LYS A 79 -7.53 -23.47 -5.86
C LYS A 79 -6.83 -23.47 -7.22
N GLY A 80 -5.69 -22.80 -7.34
CA GLY A 80 -5.01 -22.59 -8.61
C GLY A 80 -5.54 -21.37 -9.37
N LYS A 81 -5.07 -21.25 -10.62
CA LYS A 81 -5.43 -20.15 -11.53
C LYS A 81 -6.93 -20.08 -11.76
N HIS A 82 -7.50 -18.89 -11.71
CA HIS A 82 -8.94 -18.67 -11.92
C HIS A 82 -9.20 -17.37 -12.67
N THR A 83 -10.26 -17.34 -13.47
CA THR A 83 -10.69 -16.16 -14.21
C THR A 83 -12.18 -15.93 -14.01
N GLU A 84 -12.55 -14.68 -13.73
CA GLU A 84 -13.93 -14.26 -13.53
C GLU A 84 -14.16 -12.82 -14.01
N LEU A 85 -15.43 -12.46 -14.18
CA LEU A 85 -15.87 -11.10 -14.45
C LEU A 85 -16.24 -10.41 -13.16
N ILE A 86 -15.78 -9.17 -12.96
CA ILE A 86 -16.12 -8.35 -11.81
C ILE A 86 -16.72 -7.04 -12.35
N PRO A 87 -17.91 -6.62 -11.90
CA PRO A 87 -18.43 -5.31 -12.26
C PRO A 87 -17.43 -4.20 -11.89
N LEU A 88 -17.14 -3.29 -12.82
CA LEU A 88 -16.10 -2.28 -12.66
C LEU A 88 -16.22 -1.49 -11.34
N ARG A 89 -17.44 -1.07 -10.99
CA ARG A 89 -17.70 -0.35 -9.74
C ARG A 89 -17.29 -1.16 -8.51
N GLU A 90 -17.53 -2.46 -8.52
CA GLU A 90 -17.16 -3.33 -7.41
C GLU A 90 -15.68 -3.63 -7.37
N TYR A 91 -15.03 -3.74 -8.53
CA TYR A 91 -13.58 -3.84 -8.61
C TYR A 91 -12.91 -2.61 -7.99
N LEU A 92 -13.35 -1.40 -8.36
CA LEU A 92 -12.79 -0.15 -7.81
C LEU A 92 -13.01 0.00 -6.29
N LEU A 93 -14.05 -0.61 -5.74
CA LEU A 93 -14.41 -0.51 -4.32
C LEU A 93 -14.07 -1.78 -3.50
N ARG A 94 -13.35 -2.74 -4.09
CA ARG A 94 -13.13 -4.09 -3.51
C ARG A 94 -12.48 -4.07 -2.13
N HIS A 95 -11.66 -3.07 -1.83
CA HIS A 95 -10.97 -2.92 -0.55
C HIS A 95 -11.78 -2.19 0.52
N ASN A 96 -12.88 -1.53 0.18
CA ASN A 96 -13.59 -0.62 1.08
C ASN A 96 -14.06 -1.31 2.37
N ARG A 97 -14.68 -2.49 2.26
CA ARG A 97 -15.31 -3.16 3.41
C ARG A 97 -14.32 -3.57 4.50
N ALA A 98 -13.13 -3.96 4.07
CA ALA A 98 -12.07 -4.43 4.96
C ALA A 98 -11.05 -3.34 5.27
N ILE A 99 -11.18 -2.16 4.64
CA ILE A 99 -10.17 -1.11 4.63
C ILE A 99 -8.82 -1.75 4.29
N PHE A 100 -8.75 -2.35 3.09
CA PHE A 100 -7.75 -3.32 2.66
C PHE A 100 -7.79 -4.59 3.52
N TRP A 101 -7.11 -4.60 4.67
CA TRP A 101 -7.17 -5.66 5.69
C TRP A 101 -7.10 -5.14 7.12
N VAL A 102 -7.19 -3.82 7.33
CA VAL A 102 -7.08 -3.19 8.65
C VAL A 102 -8.22 -3.60 9.59
N VAL A 103 -9.42 -3.80 9.03
CA VAL A 103 -10.60 -4.19 9.84
C VAL A 103 -10.38 -5.54 10.52
N GLU A 104 -9.52 -6.43 10.01
CA GLU A 104 -9.17 -7.69 10.69
C GLU A 104 -8.51 -7.45 12.06
N SER A 105 -7.69 -6.40 12.16
CA SER A 105 -7.04 -6.06 13.43
C SER A 105 -8.03 -5.53 14.47
N MET A 106 -9.16 -4.96 14.03
CA MET A 106 -10.22 -4.45 14.92
C MET A 106 -11.25 -5.52 15.24
N ILE A 107 -11.60 -6.36 14.25
CA ILE A 107 -12.61 -7.41 14.33
C ILE A 107 -12.02 -8.69 13.74
N PRO A 108 -11.21 -9.45 14.51
CA PRO A 108 -10.50 -10.64 13.99
C PRO A 108 -11.43 -11.74 13.45
N PHE A 109 -12.64 -11.84 13.99
CA PHE A 109 -13.67 -12.76 13.52
C PHE A 109 -14.55 -12.18 12.40
N GLY A 110 -14.18 -11.02 11.84
CA GLY A 110 -14.97 -10.30 10.83
C GLY A 110 -15.19 -11.08 9.53
N ASN A 111 -14.33 -12.05 9.24
CA ASN A 111 -14.48 -12.98 8.13
C ASN A 111 -15.25 -14.27 8.46
N ASN A 112 -15.77 -14.43 9.68
CA ASN A 112 -16.65 -15.55 10.00
C ASN A 112 -17.98 -15.41 9.21
N PRO A 113 -18.46 -16.46 8.51
CA PRO A 113 -19.70 -16.39 7.75
C PRO A 113 -20.92 -15.93 8.56
N LEU A 114 -21.04 -16.32 9.84
CA LEU A 114 -22.13 -15.90 10.72
C LEU A 114 -22.02 -14.41 11.07
N PHE A 115 -20.81 -13.92 11.33
CA PHE A 115 -20.59 -12.50 11.55
C PHE A 115 -20.96 -11.69 10.30
N ARG A 116 -20.48 -12.10 9.12
CA ARG A 116 -20.82 -11.41 7.87
C ARG A 116 -22.32 -11.45 7.58
N LEU A 117 -22.99 -12.57 7.87
CA LEU A 117 -24.43 -12.71 7.71
C LEU A 117 -25.21 -11.71 8.58
N LEU A 118 -24.83 -11.55 9.85
CA LEU A 118 -25.57 -10.73 10.81
C LEU A 118 -25.16 -9.25 10.79
N PHE A 119 -23.87 -8.96 10.60
CA PHE A 119 -23.27 -7.64 10.80
C PHE A 119 -22.43 -7.15 9.62
N GLY A 120 -22.21 -7.96 8.57
CA GLY A 120 -21.37 -7.57 7.44
C GLY A 120 -21.86 -6.30 6.74
N TRP A 121 -23.17 -6.07 6.70
CA TRP A 121 -23.78 -4.86 6.11
C TRP A 121 -23.46 -3.56 6.87
N LEU A 122 -22.94 -3.64 8.10
CA LEU A 122 -22.44 -2.48 8.88
C LEU A 122 -21.03 -2.05 8.47
N LEU A 123 -20.31 -2.88 7.70
CA LEU A 123 -18.95 -2.57 7.24
C LEU A 123 -18.94 -1.81 5.90
N PRO A 124 -17.96 -0.92 5.68
CA PRO A 124 -16.93 -0.50 6.64
C PRO A 124 -17.49 0.48 7.69
N PRO A 125 -16.92 0.51 8.92
CA PRO A 125 -17.29 1.50 9.91
C PRO A 125 -17.00 2.91 9.39
N LYS A 126 -17.93 3.86 9.63
CA LYS A 126 -17.73 5.24 9.21
C LYS A 126 -16.50 5.84 9.91
N PRO A 127 -15.57 6.51 9.20
CA PRO A 127 -14.39 7.11 9.82
C PRO A 127 -14.72 8.07 10.98
N ALA A 128 -15.83 8.82 10.86
CA ALA A 128 -16.30 9.69 11.95
C ALA A 128 -16.66 8.91 13.22
N PHE A 129 -17.26 7.72 13.06
CA PHE A 129 -17.57 6.84 14.19
C PHE A 129 -16.30 6.30 14.84
N LEU A 130 -15.34 5.81 14.02
CA LEU A 130 -14.03 5.37 14.53
C LEU A 130 -13.37 6.48 15.34
N LYS A 131 -13.22 7.68 14.76
CA LYS A 131 -12.61 8.85 15.42
C LYS A 131 -13.30 9.22 16.73
N PHE A 132 -14.63 9.14 16.80
CA PHE A 132 -15.38 9.42 18.02
C PHE A 132 -15.11 8.39 19.12
N THR A 133 -14.94 7.11 18.75
CA THR A 133 -14.69 6.01 19.70
C THR A 133 -13.22 5.82 20.06
N THR A 134 -12.29 6.43 19.32
CA THR A 134 -10.85 6.33 19.57
C THR A 134 -10.45 7.27 20.71
N THR A 135 -10.24 6.71 21.91
CA THR A 135 -9.64 7.45 23.03
C THR A 135 -8.16 7.76 22.76
N PRO A 136 -7.53 8.71 23.48
CA PRO A 136 -6.09 8.98 23.35
C PRO A 136 -5.22 7.72 23.52
N ASP A 137 -5.60 6.80 24.42
CA ASP A 137 -4.90 5.53 24.63
C ASP A 137 -5.03 4.58 23.43
N VAL A 138 -6.21 4.50 22.82
CA VAL A 138 -6.41 3.72 21.59
C VAL A 138 -5.62 4.33 20.43
N ARG A 139 -5.53 5.66 20.35
CA ARG A 139 -4.70 6.34 19.36
C ARG A 139 -3.22 6.05 19.55
N ASN A 140 -2.74 6.08 20.79
CA ASN A 140 -1.36 5.70 21.12
C ASN A 140 -1.11 4.21 20.80
N PHE A 141 -2.07 3.33 21.07
CA PHE A 141 -1.99 1.92 20.69
C PHE A 141 -1.90 1.74 19.17
N THR A 142 -2.78 2.38 18.40
CA THR A 142 -2.72 2.37 16.92
C THR A 142 -1.37 2.86 16.41
N PHE A 143 -0.85 3.94 16.99
CA PHE A 143 0.45 4.50 16.61
C PHE A 143 1.64 3.60 16.97
N THR A 144 1.63 2.96 18.14
CA THR A 144 2.76 2.16 18.64
C THR A 144 2.76 0.72 18.17
N LYS A 145 1.61 0.20 17.73
CA LYS A 145 1.39 -1.24 17.51
C LYS A 145 0.79 -1.57 16.15
N GLN A 146 0.59 -0.58 15.29
CA GLN A 146 0.17 -0.82 13.91
C GLN A 146 1.10 -0.12 12.94
N VAL A 147 1.32 -0.75 11.80
CA VAL A 147 1.95 -0.15 10.63
C VAL A 147 0.86 0.19 9.62
N PHE A 148 0.96 1.39 9.05
CA PHE A 148 0.17 1.84 7.91
C PHE A 148 1.12 2.56 6.97
N GLN A 149 1.60 1.86 5.95
CA GLN A 149 2.56 2.42 5.00
C GLN A 149 2.10 2.12 3.60
N ASP A 150 2.10 3.17 2.78
CA ASP A 150 2.03 3.09 1.33
C ASP A 150 3.20 3.89 0.78
N ILE A 151 4.15 3.16 0.22
CA ILE A 151 5.42 3.67 -0.26
C ILE A 151 5.60 3.26 -1.71
N VAL A 152 5.93 4.22 -2.55
CA VAL A 152 6.12 4.03 -3.98
C VAL A 152 7.59 3.88 -4.26
N LEU A 153 7.99 2.73 -4.78
CA LEU A 153 9.39 2.31 -4.89
C LEU A 153 9.65 1.74 -6.31
N PRO A 154 10.88 1.81 -6.85
CA PRO A 154 11.18 1.21 -8.14
C PRO A 154 10.92 -0.30 -8.12
N ILE A 155 10.19 -0.82 -9.11
CA ILE A 155 9.76 -2.23 -9.13
C ILE A 155 10.93 -3.20 -9.26
N ARG A 156 12.06 -2.74 -9.80
CA ARG A 156 13.32 -3.49 -9.89
C ARG A 156 13.96 -3.77 -8.53
N LYS A 157 13.44 -3.17 -7.45
CA LYS A 157 13.86 -3.39 -6.08
C LYS A 157 12.89 -4.27 -5.28
N LEU A 158 11.82 -4.79 -5.89
CA LEU A 158 10.69 -5.40 -5.19
C LEU A 158 11.08 -6.48 -4.16
N GLU A 159 12.05 -7.34 -4.48
CA GLU A 159 12.61 -8.32 -3.56
C GLU A 159 13.17 -7.66 -2.29
N GLU A 160 14.04 -6.65 -2.45
CA GLU A 160 14.61 -5.88 -1.34
C GLU A 160 13.52 -5.19 -0.52
N GLN A 161 12.45 -4.70 -1.17
CA GLN A 161 11.32 -4.06 -0.47
C GLN A 161 10.56 -5.06 0.41
N ILE A 162 10.32 -6.28 -0.09
CA ILE A 162 9.62 -7.34 0.66
C ILE A 162 10.48 -7.79 1.83
N GLU A 163 11.77 -8.03 1.60
CA GLU A 163 12.71 -8.41 2.65
C GLU A 163 12.82 -7.34 3.73
N LYS A 164 12.87 -6.07 3.34
CA LYS A 164 12.91 -4.96 4.29
C LYS A 164 11.60 -4.84 5.09
N SER A 165 10.47 -5.08 4.44
CA SER A 165 9.16 -5.11 5.11
C SER A 165 9.07 -6.25 6.12
N GLU A 166 9.53 -7.45 5.75
CA GLU A 166 9.56 -8.63 6.62
C GLU A 166 10.50 -8.42 7.82
N GLU A 167 11.70 -7.87 7.58
CA GLU A 167 12.68 -7.52 8.61
C GLU A 167 12.09 -6.55 9.65
N LEU A 168 11.44 -5.48 9.18
CA LEU A 168 11.01 -4.38 10.03
C LEU A 168 9.64 -4.61 10.68
N PHE A 169 8.73 -5.30 9.99
CA PHE A 169 7.33 -5.38 10.42
C PHE A 169 6.85 -6.81 10.61
N ASP A 170 7.43 -7.80 9.93
CA ASP A 170 6.97 -9.19 9.94
C ASP A 170 5.44 -9.25 9.77
N ALA A 171 4.96 -8.61 8.71
CA ALA A 171 3.55 -8.36 8.46
C ALA A 171 3.17 -8.77 7.04
N TYR A 172 2.17 -9.65 6.95
CA TYR A 172 1.52 -10.07 5.71
C TYR A 172 -0.01 -9.99 5.87
N PRO A 173 -0.75 -9.85 4.77
CA PRO A 173 -0.26 -9.73 3.39
C PRO A 173 0.35 -8.36 3.07
N LEU A 174 1.12 -8.29 1.97
CA LEU A 174 1.61 -7.05 1.36
C LEU A 174 0.81 -6.76 0.08
N LEU A 175 0.53 -5.48 -0.17
CA LEU A 175 -0.13 -5.02 -1.39
C LEU A 175 0.92 -4.51 -2.38
N VAL A 176 0.80 -4.88 -3.65
CA VAL A 176 1.69 -4.37 -4.71
C VAL A 176 0.86 -3.84 -5.86
N TYR A 177 0.95 -2.52 -6.12
CA TYR A 177 0.36 -1.88 -7.30
C TYR A 177 1.42 -1.26 -8.19
N PRO A 178 1.75 -1.88 -9.33
CA PRO A 178 2.60 -1.26 -10.32
C PRO A 178 2.03 0.08 -10.84
N CYS A 179 2.90 1.07 -10.99
CA CYS A 179 2.56 2.38 -11.51
C CYS A 179 3.75 2.97 -12.29
N ARG A 180 3.46 3.72 -13.35
CA ARG A 180 4.48 4.40 -14.16
C ARG A 180 4.82 5.76 -13.57
N VAL A 181 6.10 6.02 -13.35
CA VAL A 181 6.63 7.35 -13.01
C VAL A 181 7.32 7.89 -14.25
N TYR A 182 6.77 8.97 -14.80
CA TYR A 182 7.26 9.58 -16.04
C TYR A 182 8.32 10.63 -15.77
N ASP A 183 9.40 10.58 -16.52
CA ASP A 183 10.31 11.71 -16.70
C ASP A 183 9.62 12.78 -17.56
N ARG A 184 9.31 13.91 -16.93
CA ARG A 184 8.71 15.09 -17.55
C ARG A 184 9.68 16.27 -17.62
N GLY A 185 10.96 16.04 -17.32
CA GLY A 185 11.98 17.06 -17.18
C GLY A 185 11.94 17.80 -15.85
N ASP A 186 12.91 18.69 -15.65
CA ASP A 186 13.10 19.42 -14.39
C ASP A 186 11.92 20.35 -14.08
N HIS A 187 11.54 20.41 -12.80
CA HIS A 187 10.51 21.32 -12.28
C HIS A 187 9.12 21.19 -12.95
N SER A 188 8.86 20.05 -13.58
CA SER A 188 7.64 19.78 -14.34
C SER A 188 6.49 19.21 -13.50
N SER A 189 6.80 18.68 -12.32
CA SER A 189 5.85 18.05 -11.41
C SER A 189 6.35 18.10 -9.96
N GLN A 190 5.50 17.67 -9.02
CA GLN A 190 5.92 17.49 -7.62
C GLN A 190 6.85 16.28 -7.44
N LEU A 191 6.75 15.26 -8.30
CA LEU A 191 7.66 14.13 -8.32
C LEU A 191 8.92 14.52 -9.10
N LYS A 192 10.08 14.12 -8.57
CA LYS A 192 11.34 14.21 -9.29
C LYS A 192 11.33 13.24 -10.48
N PRO A 193 12.09 13.52 -11.55
CA PRO A 193 12.35 12.52 -12.58
C PRO A 193 12.89 11.22 -11.95
N PRO A 194 12.46 10.05 -12.42
CA PRO A 194 12.98 8.79 -11.88
C PRO A 194 14.47 8.63 -12.17
N ASN A 195 15.20 7.90 -11.32
CA ASN A 195 16.60 7.58 -11.60
C ASN A 195 16.72 6.87 -12.96
N LYS A 196 17.72 7.27 -13.75
CA LYS A 196 17.94 6.75 -15.11
C LYS A 196 18.13 5.23 -15.16
N GLU A 197 18.65 4.64 -14.08
CA GLU A 197 18.83 3.20 -13.96
C GLU A 197 17.52 2.39 -13.94
N TYR A 198 16.39 3.03 -13.58
CA TYR A 198 15.07 2.41 -13.52
C TYR A 198 14.21 2.71 -14.75
N LEU A 199 14.70 3.52 -15.69
CA LEU A 199 13.96 3.78 -16.92
C LEU A 199 13.78 2.48 -17.71
N VAL A 200 12.57 2.30 -18.24
CA VAL A 200 12.26 1.23 -19.18
C VAL A 200 12.88 1.61 -20.52
N GLU A 201 13.63 0.69 -21.13
CA GLU A 201 14.39 0.94 -22.35
C GLU A 201 13.48 1.45 -23.48
N GLY A 202 13.93 2.51 -24.16
CA GLY A 202 13.16 3.13 -25.25
C GLY A 202 12.00 4.03 -24.80
N THR A 203 11.78 4.20 -23.49
CA THR A 203 10.67 5.00 -22.95
C THR A 203 11.16 6.21 -22.14
N ASN A 204 10.22 7.05 -21.70
CA ASN A 204 10.46 8.13 -20.74
C ASN A 204 9.83 7.86 -19.37
N TYR A 205 9.62 6.59 -19.00
CA TYR A 205 9.10 6.24 -17.68
C TYR A 205 9.92 5.14 -17.04
N ALA A 206 9.83 5.08 -15.71
CA ALA A 206 10.30 3.97 -14.90
C ALA A 206 9.10 3.29 -14.26
N MET A 207 9.16 1.97 -14.10
CA MET A 207 8.11 1.24 -13.39
C MET A 207 8.40 1.25 -11.89
N TYR A 208 7.41 1.71 -11.13
CA TYR A 208 7.41 1.71 -9.67
C TYR A 208 6.26 0.81 -9.20
N ASN A 209 6.21 0.53 -7.92
CA ASN A 209 5.06 -0.06 -7.27
C ASN A 209 4.74 0.70 -5.99
N ASP A 210 3.47 0.86 -5.69
CA ASP A 210 3.02 1.10 -4.32
C ASP A 210 3.11 -0.22 -3.54
N LEU A 211 3.86 -0.21 -2.43
CA LEU A 211 3.93 -1.30 -1.46
C LEU A 211 3.11 -0.94 -0.23
N GLY A 212 1.93 -1.56 -0.11
CA GLY A 212 1.03 -1.37 1.01
C GLY A 212 1.32 -2.37 2.14
N ILE A 213 1.68 -1.84 3.31
CA ILE A 213 1.98 -2.59 4.54
C ILE A 213 0.99 -2.13 5.61
N TYR A 214 0.05 -3.02 5.97
CA TYR A 214 -0.96 -2.71 6.98
C TYR A 214 -1.11 -3.82 8.00
N GLY A 215 -1.27 -3.41 9.27
CA GLY A 215 -1.70 -4.30 10.34
C GLY A 215 -0.81 -4.22 11.57
N VAL A 216 -0.96 -5.19 12.46
CA VAL A 216 -0.14 -5.31 13.67
C VAL A 216 1.15 -6.08 13.32
N PRO A 217 2.34 -5.50 13.53
CA PRO A 217 3.61 -6.18 13.29
C PRO A 217 3.70 -7.53 14.01
N GLY A 218 4.36 -8.52 13.41
CA GLY A 218 4.49 -9.87 13.95
C GLY A 218 5.14 -9.90 15.34
N PHE A 219 6.19 -9.10 15.53
CA PHE A 219 6.86 -8.91 16.82
C PHE A 219 5.88 -8.47 17.93
N VAL A 220 4.97 -7.54 17.61
CA VAL A 220 3.96 -7.06 18.55
C VAL A 220 2.94 -8.15 18.87
N LYS A 221 2.49 -8.93 17.87
CA LYS A 221 1.58 -10.07 18.08
C LYS A 221 2.20 -11.12 19.01
N ARG A 222 3.50 -11.37 18.88
CA ARG A 222 4.26 -12.32 19.71
C ARG A 222 4.72 -11.73 21.06
N LYS A 223 4.43 -10.46 21.33
CA LYS A 223 4.88 -9.72 22.53
C LYS A 223 6.41 -9.65 22.67
N GLU A 224 7.09 -9.55 21.54
CA GLU A 224 8.54 -9.32 21.44
C GLU A 224 8.86 -7.82 21.48
N LYS A 225 10.13 -7.48 21.72
CA LYS A 225 10.58 -6.09 21.71
C LYS A 225 10.43 -5.50 20.31
N TYR A 226 9.76 -4.37 20.20
CA TYR A 226 9.52 -3.68 18.93
C TYR A 226 9.58 -2.17 19.14
N ASN A 227 10.38 -1.47 18.33
CA ASN A 227 10.39 -0.01 18.30
C ASN A 227 9.71 0.46 17.00
N PRO A 228 8.46 0.96 17.06
CA PRO A 228 7.72 1.41 15.89
C PRO A 228 8.42 2.57 15.17
N VAL A 229 9.03 3.50 15.92
CA VAL A 229 9.70 4.69 15.38
C VAL A 229 10.96 4.32 14.61
N SER A 230 11.77 3.42 15.18
CA SER A 230 12.98 2.93 14.53
C SER A 230 12.65 2.15 13.24
N ALA A 231 11.63 1.28 13.30
CA ALA A 231 11.17 0.54 12.13
C ALA A 231 10.65 1.47 11.02
N MET A 232 9.79 2.43 11.41
CA MET A 232 9.24 3.45 10.51
C MET A 232 10.33 4.27 9.82
N ARG A 233 11.24 4.88 10.59
CA ARG A 233 12.33 5.68 10.02
C ARG A 233 13.28 4.85 9.16
N SER A 234 13.49 3.58 9.49
CA SER A 234 14.30 2.67 8.68
C SER A 234 13.64 2.37 7.33
N MET A 235 12.33 2.16 7.29
CA MET A 235 11.58 1.98 6.04
C MET A 235 11.56 3.25 5.20
N GLU A 236 11.35 4.42 5.82
CA GLU A 236 11.40 5.72 5.13
C GLU A 236 12.79 6.01 4.57
N LYS A 237 13.85 5.69 5.32
CA LYS A 237 15.22 5.83 4.82
C LYS A 237 15.47 4.92 3.62
N PHE A 238 15.12 3.64 3.72
CA PHE A 238 15.24 2.71 2.60
C PHE A 238 14.48 3.23 1.37
N THR A 239 13.26 3.75 1.58
CA THR A 239 12.44 4.35 0.51
C THR A 239 13.19 5.44 -0.23
N ARG A 240 13.83 6.37 0.48
CA ARG A 240 14.63 7.44 -0.13
C ARG A 240 15.91 6.92 -0.78
N ASP A 241 16.60 5.97 -0.13
CA ASP A 241 17.86 5.41 -0.61
C ASP A 241 17.71 4.77 -2.00
N VAL A 242 16.57 4.15 -2.28
CA VAL A 242 16.28 3.54 -3.60
C VAL A 242 15.61 4.50 -4.59
N GLY A 243 15.37 5.77 -4.21
CA GLY A 243 14.72 6.77 -5.07
C GLY A 243 13.18 6.68 -5.09
N GLY A 244 12.57 6.05 -4.09
CA GLY A 244 11.13 6.03 -3.88
C GLY A 244 10.59 7.24 -3.12
N PHE A 245 9.29 7.23 -2.86
CA PHE A 245 8.58 8.27 -2.11
C PHE A 245 7.33 7.74 -1.39
N SER A 246 6.93 8.37 -0.28
CA SER A 246 5.71 7.98 0.45
C SER A 246 4.45 8.66 -0.09
N PHE A 247 3.30 7.99 0.01
CA PHE A 247 2.02 8.69 -0.14
C PHE A 247 1.72 9.59 1.06
N LEU A 248 1.19 10.79 0.77
CA LEU A 248 1.08 11.89 1.72
C LEU A 248 -0.26 11.92 2.47
N TYR A 249 -0.72 10.74 2.90
CA TYR A 249 -1.95 10.58 3.69
C TYR A 249 -1.71 10.11 5.13
N ALA A 250 -0.64 9.36 5.36
CA ALA A 250 -0.22 8.87 6.67
C ALA A 250 0.83 9.80 7.28
N ASP A 251 1.02 9.70 8.60
CA ASP A 251 2.08 10.41 9.30
C ASP A 251 3.45 9.92 8.83
N ILE A 252 4.35 10.86 8.52
CA ILE A 252 5.75 10.58 8.21
C ILE A 252 6.64 10.88 9.42
N PHE A 253 7.70 10.11 9.62
CA PHE A 253 8.61 10.24 10.75
C PHE A 253 9.93 10.89 10.31
N MET A 254 10.02 11.26 9.04
CA MET A 254 11.09 12.03 8.41
C MET A 254 11.20 13.44 8.98
N THR A 255 12.42 13.97 9.02
CA THR A 255 12.62 15.42 9.15
C THR A 255 12.16 16.13 7.88
N ARG A 256 12.09 17.46 7.92
CA ARG A 256 11.73 18.25 6.74
C ARG A 256 12.73 18.04 5.61
N GLU A 257 14.01 18.01 5.94
CA GLU A 257 15.10 17.83 4.99
C GLU A 257 15.01 16.45 4.33
N GLU A 258 14.82 15.40 5.13
CA GLU A 258 14.59 14.03 4.63
C GLU A 258 13.35 13.96 3.73
N PHE A 259 12.26 14.65 4.10
CA PHE A 259 11.04 14.68 3.31
C PHE A 259 11.22 15.39 1.95
N GLU A 260 11.95 16.51 1.95
CA GLU A 260 12.21 17.31 0.74
C GLU A 260 13.17 16.61 -0.24
N GLU A 261 13.87 15.56 0.18
CA GLU A 261 14.60 14.67 -0.74
C GLU A 261 13.68 13.91 -1.70
N MET A 262 12.42 13.62 -1.35
CA MET A 262 11.51 12.83 -2.18
C MET A 262 10.83 13.62 -3.30
N PHE A 263 10.69 14.94 -3.14
CA PHE A 263 9.83 15.77 -4.00
C PHE A 263 10.55 17.01 -4.53
N ASP A 264 10.08 17.53 -5.67
CA ASP A 264 10.45 18.85 -6.16
C ASP A 264 9.39 19.88 -5.76
N PHE A 265 9.76 20.78 -4.86
CA PHE A 265 8.87 21.82 -4.36
C PHE A 265 8.92 23.12 -5.16
N THR A 266 9.74 23.22 -6.21
CA THR A 266 9.94 24.47 -6.97
C THR A 266 8.63 25.01 -7.53
N LEU A 267 7.88 24.20 -8.28
CA LEU A 267 6.58 24.60 -8.83
C LEU A 267 5.53 24.80 -7.73
N TYR A 268 5.58 23.97 -6.69
CA TYR A 268 4.67 24.04 -5.56
C TYR A 268 4.79 25.40 -4.84
N GLU A 269 6.00 25.88 -4.57
CA GLU A 269 6.23 27.17 -3.92
C GLU A 269 5.81 28.35 -4.82
N VAL A 270 6.10 28.28 -6.13
CA VAL A 270 5.64 29.30 -7.09
C VAL A 270 4.11 29.43 -7.08
N VAL A 271 3.41 28.29 -7.12
CA VAL A 271 1.94 28.26 -7.11
C VAL A 271 1.38 28.76 -5.79
N ARG A 272 1.97 28.37 -4.65
CA ARG A 272 1.55 28.83 -3.33
C ARG A 272 1.61 30.34 -3.20
N LYS A 273 2.75 30.93 -3.59
CA LYS A 273 2.94 32.38 -3.56
C LYS A 273 1.97 33.09 -4.52
N LYS A 274 1.85 32.60 -5.76
CA LYS A 274 0.99 33.19 -6.79
C LYS A 274 -0.46 33.31 -6.36
N TYR A 275 -0.98 32.31 -5.64
CA TYR A 275 -2.38 32.26 -5.22
C TYR A 275 -2.60 32.65 -3.75
N GLY A 276 -1.58 33.16 -3.05
CA GLY A 276 -1.71 33.58 -1.65
C GLY A 276 -2.01 32.42 -0.68
N ALA A 277 -1.54 31.21 -0.99
CA ALA A 277 -1.71 30.04 -0.11
C ALA A 277 -0.80 30.10 1.12
N GLU A 278 0.26 30.92 1.08
CA GLU A 278 1.15 31.19 2.20
C GLU A 278 0.36 31.78 3.38
N GLY A 279 0.34 31.08 4.52
CA GLY A 279 -0.43 31.47 5.71
C GLY A 279 -1.90 31.04 5.70
N ALA A 280 -2.50 30.75 4.54
CA ALA A 280 -3.88 30.25 4.44
C ALA A 280 -3.95 28.71 4.54
N PHE A 281 -2.98 28.01 3.96
CA PHE A 281 -2.91 26.55 3.98
C PHE A 281 -1.54 26.10 4.51
N PRO A 282 -1.49 25.00 5.30
CA PRO A 282 -0.22 24.46 5.78
C PRO A 282 0.69 24.11 4.60
N HIS A 283 1.99 24.13 4.84
CA HIS A 283 2.93 23.50 3.92
C HIS A 283 2.67 21.98 3.90
N LEU A 284 3.03 21.31 2.81
CA LEU A 284 2.77 19.89 2.64
C LEU A 284 3.41 19.06 3.75
N TYR A 285 4.69 19.31 4.06
CA TYR A 285 5.36 18.73 5.23
C TYR A 285 4.59 18.99 6.55
N ASP A 286 4.14 20.23 6.78
CA ASP A 286 3.42 20.55 8.03
C ASP A 286 2.06 19.87 8.14
N LYS A 287 1.48 19.43 7.01
CA LYS A 287 0.26 18.62 6.98
C LYS A 287 0.51 17.15 7.34
N VAL A 288 1.67 16.59 6.99
CA VAL A 288 1.94 15.14 7.12
C VAL A 288 2.91 14.79 8.24
N LYS A 289 3.61 15.78 8.81
CA LYS A 289 4.41 15.53 10.01
C LYS A 289 3.48 15.16 11.17
N PRO A 290 3.93 14.32 12.11
CA PRO A 290 3.09 13.87 13.20
C PRO A 290 2.83 15.05 14.15
N GLU A 291 1.59 15.17 14.64
CA GLU A 291 1.23 16.18 15.65
C GLU A 291 1.78 15.85 17.06
N ILE A 292 2.28 14.63 17.25
CA ILE A 292 2.81 14.10 18.51
C ILE A 292 4.32 13.92 18.44
N ASP A 293 5.01 13.99 19.57
CA ASP A 293 6.44 13.66 19.64
C ASP A 293 6.63 12.14 19.52
N VAL A 294 6.76 11.69 18.27
CA VAL A 294 6.96 10.28 17.94
C VAL A 294 8.22 9.72 18.58
N PHE A 295 9.27 10.53 18.74
CA PHE A 295 10.54 10.08 19.31
C PHE A 295 10.43 9.84 20.81
N GLU A 296 9.66 10.64 21.53
CA GLU A 296 9.34 10.38 22.93
C GLU A 296 8.57 9.07 23.10
N ILE A 297 7.58 8.83 22.25
CA ILE A 297 6.83 7.57 22.24
C ILE A 297 7.77 6.38 21.95
N GLY A 298 8.69 6.53 20.99
CA GLY A 298 9.72 5.53 20.67
C GLY A 298 10.59 5.19 21.88
N ARG A 299 11.11 6.21 22.57
CA ARG A 299 11.92 6.04 23.80
C ARG A 299 11.16 5.29 24.89
N GLN A 300 9.87 5.58 25.06
CA GLN A 300 9.02 4.87 26.03
C GLN A 300 8.75 3.41 25.63
N CYS A 301 8.73 3.09 24.35
CA CYS A 301 8.58 1.71 23.85
C CYS A 301 9.89 0.90 23.94
N GLU A 302 11.06 1.55 23.90
CA GLU A 302 12.35 0.87 24.09
C GLU A 302 12.58 0.42 25.54
N ILE A 303 11.94 1.10 26.49
CA ILE A 303 12.02 0.84 27.92
C ILE A 303 10.77 0.07 28.36
N LYS A 304 10.71 -1.22 28.00
CA LYS A 304 9.92 -2.28 28.68
C LYS A 304 10.29 -3.66 28.15
#